data_AF-A0A2R6QCX9-F1
#
_entry.id   AF-A0A2R6QCX9-F1
#
_cell.length_a   1.000
_cell.length_b   1.000
_cell.length_c   1.000
_cell.angle_alpha   90.00
_cell.angle_beta   90.00
_cell.angle_gamma   90.00
#
_symmetry.space_group_name_H-M   'P 1'
#
loop_
_entity.id
_entity.type
_entity.pdbx_description
1 polymer ?
#
loop_
_entity_poly.entity_id
_entity_poly.type
_entity_poly.pdbx_seq_one_letter_code
_entity_poly.pdbx_strand_id
1 'polypeptide(L)'
;MFISASDNKDDRLSTFTDNVEVHFASRKKVEILAKARNLLLQCHFVLPQDRTRKVTEFKNVGDAERFPDHAVDLLFSSESCVVSKAATQLMELVHHTLKDVCLSSPRVAWELYHAARDALLLYEALLSLSRQLDGINQVAVLIHNDCLYLSQEILGLAFEYRLDFPSSIKEFAVFVDLAPRFQRMEEEILHRQIQVVIYNLKEAIDGADGFQNTHQMKQYESAKLSIDQVVFILEKVHIIWEPLLLPLTYKRSMCVVLESVFF
;
A
#
# COMPACT_ATOMS: atom_id res chain seq x y z
N MET A 1 -27.56 54.02 -36.77
CA MET A 1 -26.26 53.47 -36.35
C MET A 1 -26.04 53.91 -34.90
N PHE A 2 -26.23 53.01 -33.94
CA PHE A 2 -25.82 53.22 -32.55
C PHE A 2 -25.18 51.92 -32.08
N ILE A 3 -23.86 51.96 -31.95
CA ILE A 3 -23.07 50.95 -31.27
C ILE A 3 -23.14 51.32 -29.78
N SER A 4 -23.64 50.40 -28.96
CA SER A 4 -23.39 50.39 -27.52
C SER A 4 -23.63 48.98 -27.01
N ALA A 5 -22.63 48.11 -27.21
CA ALA A 5 -22.45 46.97 -26.35
C ALA A 5 -21.82 47.53 -25.06
N SER A 6 -22.63 47.77 -24.02
CA SER A 6 -22.11 47.92 -22.67
C SER A 6 -21.59 46.54 -22.28
N ASP A 7 -20.34 46.30 -22.61
CA ASP A 7 -19.65 45.06 -22.34
C ASP A 7 -19.61 44.91 -20.81
N ASN A 8 -20.28 43.87 -20.33
CA ASN A 8 -20.47 43.48 -18.94
C ASN A 8 -19.14 42.97 -18.34
N LYS A 9 -18.06 43.74 -18.52
CA LYS A 9 -16.66 43.39 -18.26
C LYS A 9 -16.22 43.82 -16.86
N ASP A 10 -16.74 44.94 -16.36
CA ASP A 10 -16.39 45.44 -15.03
C ASP A 10 -17.00 44.55 -13.93
N ASP A 11 -18.27 44.15 -14.06
CA ASP A 11 -18.92 43.19 -13.15
C ASP A 11 -18.22 41.82 -13.16
N ARG A 12 -17.62 41.43 -14.29
CA ARG A 12 -16.84 40.19 -14.40
C ARG A 12 -15.53 40.25 -13.62
N LEU A 13 -14.82 41.38 -13.64
CA LEU A 13 -13.61 41.54 -12.84
C LEU A 13 -13.95 41.56 -11.36
N SER A 14 -14.97 42.31 -10.94
CA SER A 14 -15.42 42.36 -9.54
C SER A 14 -15.85 40.98 -9.04
N THR A 15 -16.67 40.26 -9.81
CA THR A 15 -17.10 38.88 -9.47
C THR A 15 -15.90 37.92 -9.38
N PHE A 16 -14.88 38.11 -10.23
CA PHE A 16 -13.67 37.29 -10.18
C PHE A 16 -12.83 37.63 -8.95
N THR A 17 -12.60 38.91 -8.64
CA THR A 17 -11.86 39.34 -7.44
C THR A 17 -12.51 38.86 -6.15
N ASP A 18 -13.85 38.87 -6.11
CA ASP A 18 -14.62 38.41 -4.95
C ASP A 18 -14.54 36.88 -4.75
N ASN A 19 -14.13 36.14 -5.78
CA ASN A 19 -14.02 34.67 -5.78
C ASN A 19 -12.59 34.16 -5.96
N VAL A 20 -11.57 34.99 -5.75
CA VAL A 20 -10.15 34.60 -5.91
C VAL A 20 -9.79 33.38 -5.09
N GLU A 21 -10.24 33.30 -3.84
CA GLU A 21 -9.99 32.13 -2.99
C GLU A 21 -10.61 30.84 -3.55
N VAL A 22 -11.76 30.94 -4.21
CA VAL A 22 -12.45 29.78 -4.83
C VAL A 22 -11.65 29.25 -5.99
N HIS A 23 -11.23 30.16 -6.87
CA HIS A 23 -10.43 29.80 -8.04
C HIS A 23 -9.07 29.25 -7.61
N PHE A 24 -8.44 29.85 -6.60
CA PHE A 24 -7.19 29.37 -6.02
C PHE A 24 -7.37 27.97 -5.42
N ALA A 25 -8.33 27.78 -4.53
CA ALA A 25 -8.56 26.51 -3.83
C ALA A 25 -8.91 25.38 -4.81
N SER A 26 -9.80 25.64 -5.76
CA SER A 26 -10.18 24.68 -6.80
C SER A 26 -8.97 24.27 -7.65
N ARG A 27 -8.16 25.23 -8.11
CA ARG A 27 -6.96 24.94 -8.89
C ARG A 27 -5.92 24.16 -8.08
N LYS A 28 -5.71 24.53 -6.81
CA LYS A 28 -4.75 23.88 -5.94
C LYS A 28 -5.15 22.44 -5.62
N LYS A 29 -6.43 22.19 -5.35
CA LYS A 29 -6.99 20.83 -5.20
C LYS A 29 -6.74 19.97 -6.43
N VAL A 30 -7.02 20.48 -7.63
CA VAL A 30 -6.75 19.76 -8.88
C VAL A 30 -5.26 19.44 -9.03
N GLU A 31 -4.38 20.38 -8.69
CA GLU A 31 -2.93 20.16 -8.71
C GLU A 31 -2.48 19.05 -7.75
N ILE A 32 -2.99 19.05 -6.51
CA ILE A 32 -2.68 18.03 -5.50
C ILE A 32 -3.13 16.65 -5.98
N LEU A 33 -4.36 16.53 -6.47
CA LEU A 33 -4.90 15.25 -6.95
C LEU A 33 -4.20 14.77 -8.22
N ALA A 34 -3.81 15.66 -9.11
CA ALA A 34 -2.99 15.30 -10.27
C ALA A 34 -1.61 14.78 -9.86
N LYS A 35 -0.97 15.42 -8.87
CA LYS A 35 0.30 14.94 -8.29
C LYS A 35 0.13 13.56 -7.66
N ALA A 36 -0.87 13.37 -6.81
CA ALA A 36 -1.18 12.08 -6.20
C ALA A 36 -1.36 11.00 -7.27
N ARG A 37 -2.22 11.26 -8.28
CA ARG A 37 -2.44 10.34 -9.40
C ARG A 37 -1.15 9.99 -10.13
N ASN A 38 -0.30 10.97 -10.42
CA ASN A 38 0.95 10.73 -11.15
C ASN A 38 1.93 9.87 -10.33
N LEU A 39 2.05 10.11 -9.02
CA LEU A 39 2.86 9.28 -8.12
C LEU A 39 2.37 7.83 -8.13
N LEU A 40 1.05 7.65 -8.03
CA LEU A 40 0.42 6.32 -8.00
C LEU A 40 0.52 5.58 -9.34
N LEU A 41 0.39 6.27 -10.47
CA LEU A 41 0.56 5.66 -11.80
C LEU A 41 2.01 5.30 -12.11
N GLN A 42 2.96 6.07 -11.58
CA GLN A 42 4.38 5.79 -11.70
C GLN A 42 4.87 4.76 -10.67
N CYS A 43 3.98 4.23 -9.83
CA CYS A 43 4.28 3.16 -8.90
C CYS A 43 4.59 1.87 -9.68
N HIS A 44 5.84 1.74 -10.05
CA HIS A 44 6.42 0.46 -10.39
C HIS A 44 6.71 -0.24 -9.06
N PHE A 45 5.93 -1.25 -8.69
CA PHE A 45 6.24 -2.16 -7.58
C PHE A 45 7.44 -3.07 -7.95
N VAL A 46 8.52 -2.47 -8.45
CA VAL A 46 9.71 -3.13 -8.97
C VAL A 46 10.81 -3.00 -7.93
N LEU A 47 11.31 -4.13 -7.46
CA LEU A 47 12.48 -4.22 -6.58
C LEU A 47 13.53 -5.17 -7.20
N PRO A 48 14.82 -5.05 -6.83
CA PRO A 48 15.94 -5.65 -7.54
C PRO A 48 15.89 -7.19 -7.54
N GLN A 49 16.16 -7.77 -8.70
CA GLN A 49 16.05 -9.20 -9.02
C GLN A 49 17.18 -10.08 -8.44
N ASP A 50 17.88 -9.64 -7.39
CA ASP A 50 19.19 -10.18 -7.02
C ASP A 50 19.19 -11.34 -6.01
N ARG A 51 18.02 -11.82 -5.57
CA ARG A 51 17.97 -12.95 -4.61
C ARG A 51 17.86 -14.34 -5.26
N THR A 52 17.64 -14.40 -6.58
CA THR A 52 17.44 -15.68 -7.28
C THR A 52 18.74 -16.44 -7.57
N ARG A 53 19.93 -15.97 -7.15
CA ARG A 53 21.22 -16.55 -7.59
C ARG A 53 22.19 -17.03 -6.51
N LYS A 54 21.86 -16.99 -5.22
CA LYS A 54 22.76 -17.47 -4.17
C LYS A 54 22.08 -18.42 -3.18
N VAL A 55 21.76 -19.63 -3.64
CA VAL A 55 21.47 -20.78 -2.75
C VAL A 55 22.70 -21.69 -2.59
N THR A 56 23.75 -21.50 -3.38
CA THR A 56 25.07 -22.10 -3.14
C THR A 56 26.04 -21.05 -2.66
N GLU A 57 26.10 -20.84 -1.34
CA GLU A 57 27.31 -20.53 -0.54
C GLU A 57 26.92 -20.05 0.86
N PHE A 58 26.59 -20.99 1.75
CA PHE A 58 26.76 -20.74 3.17
C PHE A 58 28.26 -20.73 3.49
N LYS A 59 28.84 -19.55 3.72
CA LYS A 59 29.92 -19.31 4.69
C LYS A 59 30.28 -17.82 4.79
N ASN A 60 30.11 -17.30 6.00
CA ASN A 60 30.88 -16.24 6.68
C ASN A 60 31.33 -15.03 5.85
N VAL A 61 30.84 -13.84 6.22
CA VAL A 61 31.58 -12.75 6.90
C VAL A 61 30.64 -11.55 6.94
N GLY A 62 30.69 -10.82 8.06
CA GLY A 62 29.82 -9.69 8.33
C GLY A 62 29.90 -8.61 7.26
N ASP A 63 28.76 -8.33 6.65
CA ASP A 63 28.32 -7.00 6.27
C ASP A 63 26.80 -7.06 6.20
N ALA A 64 26.13 -6.11 6.83
CA ALA A 64 24.69 -5.96 6.76
C ALA A 64 24.31 -5.68 5.29
N GLU A 65 23.89 -6.71 4.56
CA GLU A 65 23.35 -6.58 3.21
C GLU A 65 22.12 -5.66 3.27
N ARG A 66 22.32 -4.44 2.79
CA ARG A 66 21.36 -3.34 2.85
C ARG A 66 20.02 -3.78 2.28
N PHE A 67 18.97 -3.65 3.10
CA PHE A 67 17.58 -3.63 2.67
C PHE A 67 17.38 -2.56 1.58
N PRO A 68 16.31 -2.64 0.75
CA PRO A 68 16.08 -1.62 -0.26
C PRO A 68 15.91 -0.25 0.43
N ASP A 69 16.27 0.83 -0.26
CA ASP A 69 16.30 2.25 0.17
C ASP A 69 14.97 2.82 0.76
N HIS A 70 13.99 1.98 1.14
CA HIS A 70 12.61 2.34 1.47
C HIS A 70 12.05 1.61 2.71
N ALA A 71 12.90 1.20 3.65
CA ALA A 71 12.42 0.78 4.98
C ALA A 71 11.95 2.01 5.78
N VAL A 72 10.75 1.94 6.37
CA VAL A 72 10.17 3.00 7.19
C VAL A 72 9.86 2.47 8.59
N ASP A 73 10.06 3.32 9.60
CA ASP A 73 9.67 3.03 10.98
C ASP A 73 8.16 3.18 11.12
N LEU A 74 7.53 2.25 11.83
CA LEU A 74 6.09 2.27 12.08
C LEU A 74 5.76 3.19 13.25
N LEU A 75 4.84 4.13 13.06
CA LEU A 75 4.54 5.18 14.05
C LEU A 75 4.14 4.66 15.44
N PHE A 76 3.46 3.52 15.51
CA PHE A 76 2.98 2.92 16.78
C PHE A 76 3.66 1.60 17.15
N SER A 77 4.78 1.26 16.50
CA SER A 77 5.58 0.07 16.82
C SER A 77 7.06 0.44 16.88
N SER A 78 7.88 -0.41 17.48
CA SER A 78 9.35 -0.30 17.38
C SER A 78 9.91 -0.99 16.14
N GLU A 79 9.03 -1.53 15.29
CA GLU A 79 9.39 -2.27 14.08
C GLU A 79 9.43 -1.34 12.86
N SER A 80 10.21 -1.75 11.86
CA SER A 80 10.23 -1.11 10.54
C SER A 80 9.75 -2.09 9.47
N CYS A 81 9.15 -1.56 8.41
CA CYS A 81 8.69 -2.35 7.28
C CYS A 81 9.15 -1.74 5.95
N VAL A 82 9.30 -2.59 4.93
CA VAL A 82 9.63 -2.13 3.58
C VAL A 82 8.35 -1.74 2.87
N VAL A 83 8.28 -0.51 2.39
CA VAL A 83 7.13 0.04 1.66
C VAL A 83 7.51 0.48 0.26
N SER A 84 6.51 0.66 -0.60
CA SER A 84 6.69 1.24 -1.91
C SER A 84 7.03 2.72 -1.80
N LYS A 85 7.81 3.20 -2.79
CA LYS A 85 8.09 4.62 -2.94
C LYS A 85 6.82 5.45 -3.14
N ALA A 86 5.78 4.87 -3.75
CA ALA A 86 4.53 5.58 -3.95
C ALA A 86 3.79 5.83 -2.64
N ALA A 87 3.81 4.87 -1.69
CA ALA A 87 3.21 5.05 -0.38
C ALA A 87 3.89 6.17 0.42
N THR A 88 5.23 6.20 0.45
CA THR A 88 5.97 7.27 1.15
C THR A 88 5.77 8.63 0.49
N GLN A 89 5.87 8.72 -0.84
CA GLN A 89 5.66 9.98 -1.57
C GLN A 89 4.21 10.48 -1.47
N LEU A 90 3.22 9.57 -1.41
CA LEU A 90 1.83 9.94 -1.18
C LEU A 90 1.67 10.53 0.23
N MET A 91 2.24 9.91 1.25
CA MET A 91 2.16 10.42 2.62
C MET A 91 2.89 11.77 2.75
N GLU A 92 4.06 11.92 2.14
CA GLU A 92 4.75 13.21 2.04
C GLU A 92 3.84 14.29 1.41
N LEU A 93 3.16 13.99 0.31
CA LEU A 93 2.21 14.92 -0.33
C LEU A 93 1.05 15.29 0.62
N VAL A 94 0.54 14.33 1.38
CA VAL A 94 -0.49 14.55 2.39
C VAL A 94 0.02 15.50 3.48
N HIS A 95 1.18 15.23 4.09
CA HIS A 95 1.77 16.12 5.10
C HIS A 95 1.99 17.55 4.57
N HIS A 96 2.53 17.71 3.35
CA HIS A 96 2.68 19.03 2.75
C HIS A 96 1.34 19.74 2.57
N THR A 97 0.32 19.01 2.12
CA THR A 97 -1.03 19.56 1.95
C THR A 97 -1.63 19.97 3.30
N LEU A 98 -1.43 19.21 4.37
CA LEU A 98 -1.94 19.56 5.70
C LEU A 98 -1.19 20.74 6.34
N LYS A 99 0.11 20.90 6.06
CA LYS A 99 0.83 22.13 6.42
C LYS A 99 0.22 23.35 5.72
N ASP A 100 -0.13 23.23 4.44
CA ASP A 100 -0.84 24.29 3.71
C ASP A 100 -2.23 24.57 4.32
N VAL A 101 -2.95 23.55 4.80
CA VAL A 101 -4.24 23.70 5.50
C VAL A 101 -4.09 24.57 6.76
N CYS A 102 -3.06 24.34 7.59
CA CYS A 102 -2.81 25.13 8.80
C CYS A 102 -2.59 26.62 8.53
N LEU A 103 -2.09 26.97 7.34
CA LEU A 103 -1.77 28.35 6.95
C LEU A 103 -2.86 29.02 6.11
N SER A 104 -3.96 28.31 5.81
CA SER A 104 -4.99 28.74 4.87
C SER A 104 -6.20 29.41 5.55
N SER A 105 -6.92 30.23 4.78
CA SER A 105 -8.24 30.71 5.21
C SER A 105 -9.23 29.53 5.30
N PRO A 106 -10.31 29.62 6.12
CA PRO A 106 -11.27 28.54 6.31
C PRO A 106 -11.74 27.85 5.03
N ARG A 107 -12.04 28.65 3.99
CA ARG A 107 -12.56 28.14 2.72
C ARG A 107 -11.50 27.35 1.94
N VAL A 108 -10.28 27.88 1.86
CA VAL A 108 -9.16 27.20 1.19
C VAL A 108 -8.76 25.95 1.97
N ALA A 109 -8.68 26.04 3.29
CA ALA A 109 -8.34 24.94 4.19
C ALA A 109 -9.24 23.72 3.99
N TRP A 110 -10.56 23.92 3.83
CA TRP A 110 -11.49 22.84 3.53
C TRP A 110 -11.19 22.11 2.22
N GLU A 111 -10.94 22.85 1.13
CA GLU A 111 -10.63 22.23 -0.17
C GLU A 111 -9.31 21.46 -0.14
N LEU A 112 -8.28 22.00 0.54
CA LEU A 112 -7.00 21.32 0.68
C LEU A 112 -7.09 20.09 1.60
N TYR A 113 -7.85 20.18 2.69
CA TYR A 113 -8.12 19.04 3.55
C TYR A 113 -8.83 17.91 2.79
N HIS A 114 -9.86 18.26 2.00
CA HIS A 114 -10.52 17.29 1.13
C HIS A 114 -9.57 16.72 0.08
N ALA A 115 -8.70 17.54 -0.53
CA ALA A 115 -7.70 17.07 -1.47
C ALA A 115 -6.72 16.05 -0.85
N ALA A 116 -6.28 16.28 0.39
CA ALA A 116 -5.42 15.35 1.12
C ALA A 116 -6.13 14.00 1.38
N ARG A 117 -7.40 14.04 1.80
CA ARG A 117 -8.22 12.83 1.98
C ARG A 117 -8.43 12.09 0.67
N ASP A 118 -8.82 12.82 -0.37
CA ASP A 118 -9.08 12.26 -1.70
C ASP A 118 -7.81 11.65 -2.31
N ALA A 119 -6.62 12.17 -2.00
CA ALA A 119 -5.34 11.57 -2.39
C ALA A 119 -5.12 10.18 -1.74
N LEU A 120 -5.44 10.02 -0.45
CA LEU A 120 -5.39 8.72 0.22
C LEU A 120 -6.43 7.75 -0.37
N LEU A 121 -7.66 8.23 -0.59
CA LEU A 121 -8.73 7.42 -1.21
C LEU A 121 -8.39 6.98 -2.64
N LEU A 122 -7.57 7.76 -3.35
CA LEU A 122 -7.10 7.39 -4.68
C LEU A 122 -6.19 6.15 -4.65
N TYR A 123 -5.37 6.00 -3.59
CA TYR A 123 -4.57 4.78 -3.40
C TYR A 123 -5.46 3.56 -3.19
N GLU A 124 -6.48 3.67 -2.32
CA GLU A 124 -7.46 2.61 -2.11
C GLU A 124 -8.17 2.22 -3.42
N ALA A 125 -8.61 3.21 -4.19
CA ALA A 125 -9.25 2.97 -5.48
C ALA A 125 -8.32 2.22 -6.46
N LEU A 126 -7.03 2.55 -6.49
CA LEU A 126 -6.04 1.86 -7.34
C LEU A 126 -5.93 0.38 -6.97
N LEU A 127 -5.92 0.05 -5.68
CA LEU A 127 -5.82 -1.34 -5.22
C LEU A 127 -7.04 -2.18 -5.59
N SER A 128 -8.24 -1.60 -5.54
CA SER A 128 -9.48 -2.30 -5.94
C SER A 128 -9.49 -2.74 -7.41
N LEU A 129 -8.67 -2.10 -8.26
CA LEU A 129 -8.52 -2.39 -9.68
C LEU A 129 -7.35 -3.34 -9.98
N SER A 130 -6.53 -3.67 -8.98
CA SER A 130 -5.26 -4.37 -9.19
C SER A 130 -5.43 -5.89 -9.22
N ARG A 131 -5.00 -6.51 -10.33
CA ARG A 131 -4.84 -7.98 -10.46
C ARG A 131 -3.55 -8.50 -9.80
N GLN A 132 -2.75 -7.63 -9.18
CA GLN A 132 -1.45 -7.98 -8.60
C GLN A 132 -1.56 -8.91 -7.37
N LEU A 133 -2.78 -9.22 -6.93
CA LEU A 133 -3.06 -10.14 -5.83
C LEU A 133 -3.28 -11.60 -6.29
N ASP A 134 -3.29 -11.85 -7.60
CA ASP A 134 -3.52 -13.18 -8.20
C ASP A 134 -2.22 -13.98 -8.24
N GLY A 135 -1.75 -14.45 -7.08
CA GLY A 135 -0.58 -15.33 -7.00
C GLY A 135 0.39 -14.97 -5.87
N ILE A 136 1.30 -15.91 -5.56
CA ILE A 136 2.40 -15.71 -4.61
C ILE A 136 3.43 -14.81 -5.28
N ASN A 137 3.43 -13.52 -4.90
CA ASN A 137 4.34 -12.54 -5.45
C ASN A 137 4.69 -11.45 -4.42
N GLN A 138 5.81 -10.78 -4.65
CA GLN A 138 6.34 -9.74 -3.78
C GLN A 138 5.48 -8.47 -3.76
N VAL A 139 4.81 -8.14 -4.86
CA VAL A 139 3.99 -6.92 -4.98
C VAL A 139 2.84 -6.97 -4.00
N ALA A 140 2.14 -8.10 -3.86
CA ALA A 140 1.05 -8.25 -2.91
C ALA A 140 1.50 -8.05 -1.45
N VAL A 141 2.68 -8.56 -1.08
CA VAL A 141 3.25 -8.37 0.27
C VAL A 141 3.67 -6.92 0.49
N LEU A 142 4.20 -6.26 -0.54
CA LEU A 142 4.56 -4.85 -0.47
C LEU A 142 3.33 -3.95 -0.31
N ILE A 143 2.22 -4.26 -1.01
CA ILE A 143 0.96 -3.55 -0.85
C ILE A 143 0.38 -3.75 0.56
N HIS A 144 0.51 -4.95 1.13
CA HIS A 144 0.14 -5.19 2.53
C HIS A 144 0.93 -4.25 3.48
N ASN A 145 2.25 -4.16 3.32
CA ASN A 145 3.08 -3.25 4.10
C ASN A 145 2.72 -1.77 3.87
N ASP A 146 2.43 -1.37 2.64
CA ASP A 146 1.97 -0.01 2.34
C ASP A 146 0.68 0.32 3.11
N CYS A 147 -0.28 -0.61 3.11
CA CYS A 147 -1.54 -0.43 3.83
C CYS A 147 -1.32 -0.37 5.35
N LEU A 148 -0.42 -1.21 5.89
CA LEU A 148 -0.02 -1.17 7.29
C LEU A 148 0.56 0.21 7.65
N TYR A 149 1.58 0.65 6.91
CA TYR A 149 2.24 1.93 7.10
C TYR A 149 1.26 3.11 7.01
N LEU A 150 0.51 3.20 5.91
CA LEU A 150 -0.44 4.29 5.69
C LEU A 150 -1.50 4.32 6.79
N SER A 151 -1.99 3.17 7.26
CA SER A 151 -2.98 3.15 8.34
C SER A 151 -2.47 3.79 9.64
N GLN A 152 -1.20 3.60 9.98
CA GLN A 152 -0.60 4.18 11.17
C GLN A 152 -0.37 5.67 11.00
N GLU A 153 0.21 6.08 9.88
CA GLU A 153 0.43 7.50 9.59
C GLU A 153 -0.88 8.29 9.61
N ILE A 154 -1.95 7.75 9.01
CA ILE A 154 -3.29 8.36 8.97
C ILE A 154 -3.82 8.62 10.39
N LEU A 155 -3.62 7.69 11.33
CA LEU A 155 -4.01 7.90 12.74
C LEU A 155 -3.20 9.02 13.38
N GLY A 156 -1.94 9.18 13.00
CA GLY A 156 -1.04 10.24 13.47
C GLY A 156 -1.41 11.64 12.97
N LEU A 157 -1.98 11.79 11.78
CA LEU A 157 -2.25 13.09 11.14
C LEU A 157 -3.08 14.04 12.02
N ALA A 158 -4.12 13.52 12.69
CA ALA A 158 -4.96 14.34 13.55
C ALA A 158 -4.20 14.79 14.82
N PHE A 159 -3.27 14.00 15.34
CA PHE A 159 -2.45 14.41 16.48
C PHE A 159 -1.44 15.48 16.09
N GLU A 160 -0.86 15.37 14.90
CA GLU A 160 0.17 16.29 14.42
C GLU A 160 -0.41 17.67 14.04
N TYR A 161 -1.52 17.71 13.28
CA TYR A 161 -1.97 18.96 12.64
C TYR A 161 -3.19 19.63 13.29
N ARG A 162 -4.02 18.90 14.04
CA ARG A 162 -5.33 19.41 14.48
C ARG A 162 -5.26 20.67 15.33
N LEU A 163 -4.20 20.85 16.12
CA LEU A 163 -4.08 22.04 16.96
C LEU A 163 -3.96 23.32 16.14
N ASP A 164 -3.31 23.25 14.97
CA ASP A 164 -2.99 24.37 14.10
C ASP A 164 -4.02 24.60 12.99
N PHE A 165 -4.99 23.70 12.83
CA PHE A 165 -6.08 23.89 11.88
C PHE A 165 -6.96 25.10 12.21
N PRO A 166 -7.50 25.79 11.19
CA PRO A 166 -8.52 26.82 11.38
C PRO A 166 -9.70 26.30 12.23
N SER A 167 -10.25 27.15 13.09
CA SER A 167 -11.30 26.78 14.05
C SER A 167 -12.50 26.08 13.40
N SER A 168 -12.88 26.50 12.19
CA SER A 168 -13.97 25.94 11.39
C SER A 168 -13.78 24.48 10.95
N ILE A 169 -12.55 23.97 10.91
CA ILE A 169 -12.26 22.61 10.43
C ILE A 169 -11.72 21.70 11.54
N LYS A 170 -11.20 22.27 12.62
CA LYS A 170 -10.55 21.57 13.74
C LYS A 170 -11.39 20.45 14.39
N GLU A 171 -12.71 20.56 14.38
CA GLU A 171 -13.61 19.54 14.92
C GLU A 171 -13.91 18.41 13.93
N PHE A 172 -13.76 18.66 12.64
CA PHE A 172 -14.14 17.74 11.57
C PHE A 172 -12.94 17.03 10.93
N ALA A 173 -11.74 17.61 11.05
CA ALA A 173 -10.52 17.09 10.42
C ALA A 173 -9.84 15.98 11.23
N VAL A 174 -10.46 14.80 11.30
CA VAL A 174 -10.03 13.72 12.20
C VAL A 174 -9.36 12.52 11.53
N PHE A 175 -9.56 12.28 10.22
CA PHE A 175 -9.01 11.12 9.46
C PHE A 175 -9.27 9.71 10.03
N VAL A 176 -9.92 9.60 11.20
CA VAL A 176 -10.20 8.35 11.93
C VAL A 176 -11.07 7.37 11.15
N ASP A 177 -11.77 7.84 10.13
CA ASP A 177 -12.60 7.02 9.25
C ASP A 177 -11.78 6.33 8.14
N LEU A 178 -10.60 6.87 7.80
CA LEU A 178 -9.72 6.33 6.76
C LEU A 178 -8.83 5.21 7.28
N ALA A 179 -8.20 5.38 8.46
CA ALA A 179 -7.26 4.38 8.97
C ALA A 179 -7.86 2.95 9.07
N PRO A 180 -9.09 2.75 9.57
CA PRO A 180 -9.73 1.42 9.60
C PRO A 180 -9.94 0.80 8.21
N ARG A 181 -10.07 1.62 7.16
CA ARG A 181 -10.19 1.12 5.78
C ARG A 181 -8.87 0.51 5.32
N PHE A 182 -7.76 1.19 5.57
CA PHE A 182 -6.43 0.69 5.25
C PHE A 182 -6.04 -0.53 6.08
N GLN A 183 -6.40 -0.57 7.37
CA GLN A 183 -6.23 -1.77 8.21
C GLN A 183 -6.99 -2.97 7.64
N ARG A 184 -8.25 -2.77 7.24
CA ARG A 184 -9.03 -3.85 6.62
C ARG A 184 -8.38 -4.35 5.33
N MET A 185 -7.89 -3.44 4.48
CA MET A 185 -7.19 -3.83 3.25
C MET A 185 -5.89 -4.58 3.53
N GLU A 186 -5.12 -4.14 4.52
CA GLU A 186 -3.91 -4.81 4.99
C GLU A 186 -4.19 -6.27 5.40
N GLU A 187 -5.24 -6.49 6.21
CA GLU A 187 -5.71 -7.82 6.63
C GLU A 187 -6.21 -8.66 5.45
N GLU A 188 -7.06 -8.08 4.59
CA GLU A 188 -7.65 -8.77 3.42
C GLU A 188 -6.59 -9.25 2.43
N ILE A 189 -5.57 -8.42 2.18
CA ILE A 189 -4.48 -8.75 1.27
C ILE A 189 -3.63 -9.90 1.82
N LEU A 190 -3.25 -9.83 3.10
CA LEU A 190 -2.48 -10.90 3.75
C LEU A 190 -3.29 -12.21 3.75
N HIS A 191 -4.57 -12.13 4.13
CA HIS A 191 -5.44 -13.29 4.14
C HIS A 191 -5.55 -13.93 2.75
N ARG A 192 -5.75 -13.12 1.70
CA ARG A 192 -5.79 -13.62 0.31
C ARG A 192 -4.48 -14.29 -0.10
N GLN A 193 -3.33 -13.73 0.26
CA GLN A 193 -2.02 -14.33 -0.01
C GLN A 193 -1.86 -15.68 0.68
N ILE A 194 -2.27 -15.81 1.95
CA ILE A 194 -2.30 -17.07 2.69
C ILE A 194 -3.19 -18.10 1.97
N GLN A 195 -4.40 -17.72 1.54
CA GLN A 195 -5.29 -18.64 0.83
C GLN A 195 -4.71 -19.11 -0.51
N VAL A 196 -4.05 -18.23 -1.26
CA VAL A 196 -3.37 -18.61 -2.51
C VAL A 196 -2.26 -19.63 -2.24
N VAL A 197 -1.48 -19.47 -1.17
CA VAL A 197 -0.44 -20.44 -0.79
C VAL A 197 -1.07 -21.78 -0.42
N ILE A 198 -2.09 -21.78 0.44
CA ILE A 198 -2.79 -23.00 0.87
C ILE A 198 -3.37 -23.74 -0.33
N TYR A 199 -4.02 -23.02 -1.25
CA TYR A 199 -4.57 -23.59 -2.48
C TYR A 199 -3.48 -24.27 -3.32
N ASN A 200 -2.37 -23.57 -3.58
CA ASN A 200 -1.27 -24.13 -4.38
C ASN A 200 -0.63 -25.37 -3.72
N LEU A 201 -0.52 -25.39 -2.39
CA LEU A 201 0.00 -26.54 -1.65
C LEU A 201 -0.94 -27.74 -1.74
N LYS A 202 -2.25 -27.52 -1.62
CA LYS A 202 -3.26 -28.58 -1.78
C LYS A 202 -3.23 -29.18 -3.18
N GLU A 203 -3.20 -28.34 -4.23
CA GLU A 203 -3.07 -28.81 -5.61
C GLU A 203 -1.79 -29.62 -5.83
N ALA A 204 -0.66 -29.21 -5.24
CA ALA A 204 0.59 -29.95 -5.34
C ALA A 204 0.52 -31.34 -4.66
N ILE A 205 -0.14 -31.42 -3.50
CA ILE A 205 -0.36 -32.68 -2.77
C ILE A 205 -1.33 -33.59 -3.52
N ASP A 206 -2.43 -33.03 -4.02
CA ASP A 206 -3.45 -33.78 -4.78
C ASP A 206 -2.86 -34.36 -6.08
N GLY A 207 -1.84 -33.72 -6.66
CA GLY A 207 -1.06 -34.26 -7.77
C GLY A 207 -0.40 -35.62 -7.51
N ALA A 208 -0.29 -36.06 -6.25
CA ALA A 208 0.27 -37.36 -5.91
C ALA A 208 -0.72 -38.50 -6.23
N ASP A 209 -2.02 -38.21 -6.31
CA ASP A 209 -3.11 -39.21 -6.38
C ASP A 209 -3.03 -40.24 -5.23
N GLY A 210 -2.58 -39.75 -4.06
CA GLY A 210 -2.31 -40.53 -2.85
C GLY A 210 -0.88 -41.06 -2.73
N PHE A 211 -0.49 -41.39 -1.50
CA PHE A 211 0.88 -41.84 -1.17
C PHE A 211 1.01 -43.36 -0.97
N GLN A 212 -0.01 -44.12 -1.36
CA GLN A 212 -0.04 -45.58 -1.31
C GLN A 212 0.76 -46.23 -2.46
N ASN A 213 1.18 -47.48 -2.27
CA ASN A 213 1.81 -48.31 -3.30
C ASN A 213 3.10 -47.73 -3.92
N THR A 214 3.87 -46.94 -3.19
CA THR A 214 5.15 -46.34 -3.65
C THR A 214 6.27 -47.35 -3.95
N HIS A 215 6.03 -48.65 -3.80
CA HIS A 215 6.88 -49.69 -4.37
C HIS A 215 6.75 -49.78 -5.90
N GLN A 216 5.65 -49.28 -6.46
CA GLN A 216 5.44 -49.18 -7.90
C GLN A 216 6.06 -47.88 -8.41
N MET A 217 6.86 -47.97 -9.49
CA MET A 217 7.66 -46.85 -9.97
C MET A 217 6.82 -45.61 -10.31
N LYS A 218 5.64 -45.80 -10.93
CA LYS A 218 4.76 -44.70 -11.32
C LYS A 218 4.24 -43.92 -10.11
N GLN A 219 3.76 -44.61 -9.08
CA GLN A 219 3.25 -44.00 -7.85
C GLN A 219 4.39 -43.36 -7.04
N TYR A 220 5.57 -43.98 -7.02
CA TYR A 220 6.77 -43.38 -6.45
C TYR A 220 7.12 -42.04 -7.11
N GLU A 221 7.17 -42.00 -8.45
CA GLU A 221 7.48 -40.79 -9.21
C GLU A 221 6.43 -39.69 -8.98
N SER A 222 5.14 -40.03 -8.98
CA SER A 222 4.06 -39.07 -8.69
C SER A 222 4.19 -38.48 -7.29
N ALA A 223 4.34 -39.33 -6.27
CA ALA A 223 4.52 -38.89 -4.88
C ALA A 223 5.76 -38.02 -4.70
N LYS A 224 6.89 -38.39 -5.35
CA LYS A 224 8.12 -37.61 -5.32
C LYS A 224 7.93 -36.23 -5.94
N LEU A 225 7.34 -36.15 -7.13
CA LEU A 225 7.09 -34.89 -7.82
C LEU A 225 6.19 -33.95 -7.01
N SER A 226 5.14 -34.49 -6.37
CA SER A 226 4.27 -33.71 -5.49
C SER A 226 5.00 -33.17 -4.25
N ILE A 227 5.86 -33.97 -3.63
CA ILE A 227 6.69 -33.51 -2.51
C ILE A 227 7.66 -32.42 -2.98
N ASP A 228 8.33 -32.61 -4.13
CA ASP A 228 9.24 -31.62 -4.69
C ASP A 228 8.49 -30.29 -4.99
N GLN A 229 7.24 -30.35 -5.46
CA GLN A 229 6.40 -29.17 -5.69
C GLN A 229 6.02 -28.47 -4.37
N VAL A 230 5.66 -29.21 -3.34
CA VAL A 230 5.36 -28.66 -2.00
C VAL A 230 6.57 -27.90 -1.44
N VAL A 231 7.76 -28.52 -1.51
CA VAL A 231 9.02 -27.89 -1.06
C VAL A 231 9.27 -26.61 -1.85
N PHE A 232 9.14 -26.66 -3.18
CA PHE A 232 9.32 -25.49 -4.04
C PHE A 232 8.38 -24.34 -3.70
N ILE A 233 7.10 -24.63 -3.43
CA ILE A 233 6.12 -23.60 -3.03
C ILE A 233 6.50 -22.96 -1.70
N LEU A 234 6.85 -23.78 -0.69
CA LEU A 234 7.26 -23.28 0.64
C LEU A 234 8.54 -22.43 0.56
N GLU A 235 9.53 -22.86 -0.21
CA GLU A 235 10.76 -22.09 -0.46
C GLU A 235 10.44 -20.75 -1.13
N LYS A 236 9.57 -20.75 -2.14
CA LYS A 236 9.14 -19.52 -2.81
C LYS A 236 8.45 -18.56 -1.83
N VAL A 237 7.58 -19.07 -0.96
CA VAL A 237 6.90 -18.26 0.06
C VAL A 237 7.90 -17.68 1.03
N HIS A 238 8.83 -18.49 1.56
CA HIS A 238 9.88 -18.05 2.46
C HIS A 238 10.71 -16.90 1.86
N ILE A 239 11.21 -17.08 0.64
CA ILE A 239 12.05 -16.09 -0.07
C ILE A 239 11.32 -14.75 -0.24
N ILE A 240 10.00 -14.77 -0.46
CA ILE A 240 9.21 -13.57 -0.70
C ILE A 240 8.74 -12.93 0.61
N TRP A 241 8.22 -13.72 1.55
CA TRP A 241 7.52 -13.22 2.73
C TRP A 241 8.46 -12.86 3.88
N GLU A 242 9.45 -13.71 4.18
CA GLU A 242 10.34 -13.48 5.33
C GLU A 242 11.05 -12.11 5.30
N PRO A 243 11.60 -11.63 4.17
CA PRO A 243 12.30 -10.36 4.17
C PRO A 243 11.40 -9.12 4.13
N LEU A 244 10.08 -9.29 3.95
CA LEU A 244 9.14 -8.17 3.76
C LEU A 244 8.12 -8.07 4.89
N LEU A 245 7.59 -9.20 5.35
CA LEU A 245 6.63 -9.21 6.45
C LEU A 245 7.34 -8.96 7.78
N LEU A 246 6.64 -8.32 8.70
CA LEU A 246 7.08 -8.23 10.09
C LEU A 246 7.29 -9.65 10.67
N PRO A 247 8.29 -9.86 11.54
CA PRO A 247 8.65 -11.19 12.02
C PRO A 247 7.49 -11.97 12.65
N LEU A 248 6.62 -11.31 13.41
CA LEU A 248 5.46 -11.95 14.02
C LEU A 248 4.39 -12.31 12.98
N THR A 249 4.15 -11.40 12.03
CA THR A 249 3.20 -11.60 10.92
C THR A 249 3.64 -12.76 10.04
N TYR A 250 4.91 -12.83 9.67
CA TYR A 250 5.49 -13.96 8.92
C TYR A 250 5.27 -15.29 9.65
N LYS A 251 5.65 -15.37 10.93
CA LYS A 251 5.51 -16.60 11.74
C LYS A 251 4.05 -17.06 11.82
N ARG A 252 3.13 -16.15 12.15
CA ARG A 252 1.69 -16.46 12.23
C ARG A 252 1.14 -16.94 10.89
N SER A 253 1.51 -16.27 9.80
CA SER A 253 1.07 -16.63 8.46
C SER A 253 1.57 -18.02 8.06
N MET A 254 2.85 -18.32 8.33
CA MET A 254 3.42 -19.65 8.09
C MET A 254 2.78 -20.74 8.95
N CYS A 255 2.46 -20.46 10.22
CA CYS A 255 1.72 -21.40 11.06
C CYS A 255 0.37 -21.76 10.43
N VAL A 256 -0.42 -20.76 10.03
CA VAL A 256 -1.74 -20.99 9.39
C VAL A 256 -1.60 -21.81 8.10
N VAL A 257 -0.60 -21.50 7.26
CA VAL A 257 -0.32 -22.24 6.02
C VAL A 257 -0.02 -23.71 6.32
N LEU A 258 0.88 -24.00 7.27
CA LEU A 258 1.29 -25.36 7.58
C LEU A 258 0.18 -26.15 8.29
N GLU A 259 -0.56 -25.53 9.20
CA GLU A 259 -1.71 -26.13 9.88
C GLU A 259 -2.80 -26.54 8.89
N SER A 260 -3.06 -25.74 7.87
CA SER A 260 -4.13 -25.99 6.89
C SER A 260 -3.85 -27.15 5.92
N VAL A 261 -2.62 -27.66 5.91
CA VAL A 261 -2.14 -28.63 4.91
C VAL A 261 -1.67 -29.93 5.56
N PHE A 262 -1.04 -29.84 6.74
CA PHE A 262 -0.39 -30.99 7.38
C PHE A 262 -1.11 -31.52 8.63
N PHE A 263 -2.20 -30.88 9.06
CA PHE A 263 -3.05 -31.29 10.18
C PHE A 263 -4.51 -31.41 9.73
#